data_AF-A0A813KLH8-F1
#
_entry.id   AF-A0A813KLH8-F1
#
_cell.length_a   1.000
_cell.length_b   1.000
_cell.length_c   1.000
_cell.angle_alpha   90.00
_cell.angle_beta   90.00
_cell.angle_gamma   90.00
#
_symmetry.space_group_name_H-M   'P 1'
#
loop_
_entity.id
_entity.type
_entity.pdbx_description
1 polymer ?
#
loop_
_entity_poly.entity_id
_entity_poly.type
_entity_poly.pdbx_seq_one_letter_code
_entity_poly.pdbx_strand_id
1 'polypeptide(L)'
;DLCEFLADRCLEEFFAQGDQEKALGIPVQMLNDRDKVNRPNSQVGFIEFVISPLAEKMVIILPELGYLALNVGHNIDKWAQIWKEQFHPAPEEWAKVSTRVKRVVDRCEAAVKAKS
;
A
#
# COMPACT_ATOMS: atom_id res chain seq x y z
N ASP A 1 -1.46 12.91 -0.13
CA ASP A 1 -2.68 13.69 -0.42
C ASP A 1 -3.57 12.96 -1.41
N LEU A 2 -3.21 12.89 -2.71
CA LEU A 2 -4.06 12.16 -3.68
C LEU A 2 -4.14 10.65 -3.41
N CYS A 3 -3.03 9.98 -3.13
CA CYS A 3 -3.01 8.53 -2.86
C CYS A 3 -3.86 8.16 -1.63
N GLU A 4 -3.80 8.98 -0.57
CA GLU A 4 -4.62 8.80 0.63
C GLU A 4 -6.10 9.03 0.34
N PHE A 5 -6.43 10.12 -0.37
CA PHE A 5 -7.81 10.41 -0.74
C PHE A 5 -8.44 9.26 -1.54
N LEU A 6 -7.72 8.70 -2.52
CA LEU A 6 -8.21 7.58 -3.32
C LEU A 6 -8.32 6.29 -2.48
N ALA A 7 -7.36 6.03 -1.60
CA ALA A 7 -7.42 4.88 -0.69
C ALA A 7 -8.67 4.96 0.22
N ASP A 8 -8.98 6.14 0.75
CA ASP A 8 -10.16 6.35 1.58
C ASP A 8 -11.45 6.12 0.78
N ARG A 9 -11.52 6.56 -0.48
CA ARG A 9 -12.70 6.31 -1.33
C ARG A 9 -12.88 4.82 -1.65
N CYS A 10 -11.81 4.11 -2.00
CA CYS A 10 -11.89 2.67 -2.27
C CYS A 10 -12.27 1.87 -1.03
N LEU A 11 -11.72 2.22 0.14
CA LEU A 11 -12.06 1.53 1.38
C LEU A 11 -13.51 1.79 1.79
N GLU A 12 -14.02 3.01 1.65
CA GLU A 12 -15.45 3.28 1.90
C GLU A 12 -16.37 2.44 1.01
N GLU A 13 -16.00 2.22 -0.26
CA GLU A 13 -16.75 1.33 -1.15
C GLU A 13 -16.71 -0.14 -0.67
N PHE A 14 -15.53 -0.64 -0.28
CA PHE A 14 -15.40 -2.00 0.26
C PHE A 14 -16.19 -2.18 1.56
N PHE A 15 -16.20 -1.16 2.42
CA PHE A 15 -16.94 -1.19 3.66
C PHE A 15 -18.45 -1.13 3.44
N ALA A 16 -18.92 -0.32 2.48
CA ALA A 16 -20.32 -0.29 2.10
C ALA A 16 -20.79 -1.66 1.58
N GLN A 17 -19.95 -2.34 0.79
CA GLN A 17 -20.22 -3.73 0.38
C GLN A 17 -20.24 -4.67 1.59
N GLY A 18 -19.26 -4.58 2.48
CA GLY A 18 -19.18 -5.43 3.68
C GLY A 18 -20.39 -5.28 4.60
N ASP A 19 -20.92 -4.06 4.75
CA ASP A 19 -22.12 -3.82 5.55
C ASP A 19 -23.36 -4.47 4.93
N GLN A 20 -23.46 -4.46 3.60
CA GLN A 20 -24.53 -5.17 2.87
C GLN A 20 -24.38 -6.69 3.01
N GLU A 21 -23.15 -7.21 2.91
CA GLU A 21 -22.85 -8.63 3.15
C GLU A 21 -23.28 -9.05 4.57
N LYS A 22 -22.94 -8.26 5.60
CA LYS A 22 -23.38 -8.48 7.00
C LYS A 22 -24.91 -8.51 7.09
N ALA A 23 -25.60 -7.54 6.50
CA ALA A 23 -27.06 -7.43 6.56
C ALA A 23 -27.78 -8.61 5.88
N LEU A 24 -27.18 -9.18 4.83
CA LEU A 24 -27.69 -10.33 4.09
C LEU A 24 -27.27 -11.68 4.71
N GLY A 25 -26.48 -11.69 5.79
CA GLY A 25 -25.92 -12.91 6.37
C GLY A 25 -24.86 -13.60 5.50
N ILE A 26 -24.25 -12.86 4.57
CA ILE A 26 -23.18 -13.34 3.68
C ILE A 26 -21.83 -13.17 4.41
N PRO A 27 -20.91 -14.14 4.33
CA PRO A 27 -19.56 -14.00 4.88
C PRO A 27 -18.83 -12.78 4.28
N VAL A 28 -18.44 -11.85 5.15
CA VAL A 28 -17.76 -10.60 4.77
C VAL A 28 -16.31 -10.87 4.43
N GLN A 29 -15.84 -10.33 3.30
CA GLN A 29 -14.45 -10.43 2.91
C GLN A 29 -13.53 -9.60 3.82
N MET A 30 -12.28 -10.05 4.00
CA MET A 30 -11.35 -9.45 4.97
C MET A 30 -11.15 -7.92 4.80
N LEU A 31 -11.10 -7.43 3.56
CA LEU A 31 -10.92 -6.00 3.26
C LEU A 31 -12.23 -5.19 3.31
N ASN A 32 -13.37 -5.87 3.37
CA ASN A 32 -14.69 -5.26 3.41
C ASN A 32 -15.17 -5.06 4.85
N ASP A 33 -14.51 -5.67 5.84
CA ASP A 33 -14.89 -5.56 7.25
C ASP A 33 -14.23 -4.33 7.90
N ARG A 34 -14.97 -3.21 7.94
CA ARG A 34 -14.51 -1.93 8.53
C ARG A 34 -14.02 -2.04 9.97
N ASP A 35 -14.48 -3.05 10.72
CA ASP A 35 -14.11 -3.26 12.11
C ASP A 35 -12.73 -3.94 12.26
N LYS A 36 -12.20 -4.52 11.18
CA LYS A 36 -10.95 -5.30 11.18
C LYS A 36 -9.84 -4.70 10.33
N VAL A 37 -10.16 -3.82 9.39
CA VAL A 37 -9.18 -3.27 8.47
C VAL A 37 -8.29 -2.23 9.15
N ASN A 38 -6.99 -2.52 9.24
CA ASN A 38 -5.96 -1.51 9.48
C ASN A 38 -5.63 -0.81 8.15
N ARG A 39 -6.24 0.35 7.92
CA ARG A 39 -6.10 1.15 6.69
C ARG A 39 -4.64 1.35 6.26
N PRO A 40 -3.75 1.96 7.06
CA PRO A 40 -2.40 2.24 6.57
C PRO A 40 -1.59 0.96 6.36
N ASN A 41 -1.75 -0.07 7.19
CA ASN A 41 -1.06 -1.35 6.99
C ASN A 41 -1.57 -2.12 5.75
N SER A 42 -2.87 -2.04 5.44
CA SER A 42 -3.42 -2.68 4.24
C SER A 42 -2.88 -2.02 2.97
N GLN A 43 -2.67 -0.70 2.97
CA GLN A 43 -2.04 0.02 1.86
C GLN A 43 -0.56 -0.36 1.70
N VAL A 44 0.19 -0.50 2.80
CA VAL A 44 1.59 -1.01 2.74
C VAL A 44 1.63 -2.39 2.06
N GLY A 45 0.76 -3.31 2.48
CA GLY A 45 0.68 -4.65 1.89
C GLY A 45 0.30 -4.62 0.40
N PHE A 46 -0.74 -3.85 0.04
CA PHE A 46 -1.17 -3.73 -1.35
C PHE A 46 -0.08 -3.16 -2.25
N ILE A 47 0.62 -2.12 -1.79
CA ILE A 47 1.72 -1.54 -2.54
C ILE A 47 2.89 -2.52 -2.69
N GLU A 48 3.30 -3.20 -1.62
CA GLU A 48 4.41 -4.16 -1.67
C GLU A 48 4.13 -5.31 -2.64
N PHE A 49 2.92 -5.89 -2.61
CA PHE A 49 2.62 -7.12 -3.32
C PHE A 49 2.00 -6.93 -4.70
N VAL A 50 1.35 -5.80 -4.97
CA VAL A 50 0.63 -5.57 -6.23
C VAL A 50 1.23 -4.41 -7.02
N ILE A 51 1.31 -3.23 -6.40
CA ILE A 51 1.64 -1.99 -7.13
C ILE A 51 3.14 -1.88 -7.45
N SER A 52 4.02 -2.20 -6.51
CA SER A 52 5.48 -2.11 -6.73
C SER A 52 5.95 -3.05 -7.84
N PRO A 53 5.59 -4.36 -7.85
CA PRO A 53 6.00 -5.23 -8.95
C PRO A 53 5.51 -4.72 -10.31
N LEU A 54 4.28 -4.19 -10.40
CA LEU A 54 3.75 -3.60 -11.62
C LEU A 54 4.57 -2.38 -12.06
N ALA A 55 4.78 -1.42 -11.15
CA ALA A 55 5.54 -0.20 -11.44
C ALA A 55 6.98 -0.50 -11.88
N GLU A 56 7.67 -1.39 -11.17
CA GLU A 56 9.03 -1.83 -11.51
C GLU A 56 9.09 -2.39 -12.94
N LYS A 57 8.14 -3.24 -13.34
CA LYS A 57 8.11 -3.81 -14.70
C LYS A 57 7.72 -2.78 -15.76
N MET A 58 6.79 -1.88 -15.46
CA MET A 58 6.43 -0.81 -16.39
C MET A 58 7.64 0.09 -16.71
N VAL A 59 8.43 0.49 -15.71
CA VAL A 59 9.61 1.33 -15.91
C VAL A 59 10.69 0.62 -16.73
N ILE A 60 10.84 -0.70 -16.59
CA ILE A 60 11.80 -1.47 -17.40
C ILE A 60 11.44 -1.44 -18.90
N ILE A 61 10.13 -1.45 -19.21
CA ILE A 61 9.59 -1.46 -20.58
C ILE A 61 9.48 -0.04 -21.14
N LEU A 62 9.05 0.92 -20.31
CA LEU A 62 8.82 2.33 -20.64
C LEU A 62 9.60 3.21 -19.65
N PRO A 63 10.90 3.45 -19.89
CA PRO A 63 11.78 4.16 -18.97
C PRO A 63 11.32 5.59 -18.63
N GLU A 64 10.61 6.25 -19.54
CA GLU A 64 10.03 7.58 -19.35
C GLU A 64 9.03 7.62 -18.18
N LEU A 65 8.50 6.46 -17.78
CA LEU A 65 7.61 6.30 -16.63
C LEU A 65 8.35 6.14 -15.30
N GLY A 66 9.66 6.39 -15.22
CA GLY A 66 10.46 6.24 -13.99
C GLY A 66 9.86 6.93 -12.76
N TYR A 67 9.15 8.04 -12.96
CA TYR A 67 8.42 8.74 -11.90
C TYR A 67 7.37 7.88 -11.19
N LEU A 68 6.79 6.86 -11.86
CA LEU A 68 5.82 5.94 -11.27
C LEU A 68 6.47 5.11 -10.16
N ALA A 69 7.63 4.49 -10.42
CA ALA A 69 8.34 3.69 -9.43
C ALA A 69 8.78 4.57 -8.24
N LEU A 70 9.30 5.78 -8.50
CA LEU A 70 9.69 6.70 -7.43
C LEU A 70 8.48 7.11 -6.56
N ASN A 71 7.35 7.43 -7.17
CA ASN A 71 6.12 7.77 -6.45
C ASN A 71 5.60 6.59 -5.63
N VAL A 72 5.70 5.36 -6.14
CA VAL A 72 5.34 4.15 -5.39
C VAL A 72 6.23 3.98 -4.17
N GLY A 73 7.55 4.18 -4.30
CA GLY A 73 8.50 4.19 -3.19
C GLY A 73 8.16 5.22 -2.12
N HIS A 74 7.87 6.47 -2.52
CA HIS A 74 7.46 7.51 -1.58
C HIS A 74 6.13 7.19 -0.89
N ASN A 75 5.15 6.66 -1.61
CA ASN A 75 3.83 6.36 -1.06
C ASN A 75 3.88 5.24 -0.03
N ILE A 76 4.63 4.15 -0.27
CA ILE A 76 4.74 3.06 0.69
C ILE A 76 5.44 3.50 1.98
N ASP A 77 6.48 4.34 1.89
CA ASP A 77 7.12 4.91 3.07
C ASP A 77 6.16 5.79 3.86
N LYS A 78 5.44 6.69 3.16
CA LYS A 78 4.42 7.53 3.80
C LYS A 78 3.36 6.71 4.54
N TRP A 79 2.82 5.66 3.92
CA TRP A 79 1.84 4.79 4.58
C TRP A 79 2.41 4.06 5.79
N ALA A 80 3.68 3.64 5.74
CA ALA A 80 4.34 3.03 6.88
C ALA A 80 4.51 4.03 8.06
N GLN A 81 4.86 5.29 7.78
CA GLN A 81 4.92 6.33 8.81
C GLN A 81 3.54 6.61 9.42
N ILE A 82 2.51 6.75 8.58
CA ILE A 82 1.11 6.92 9.03
C ILE A 82 0.69 5.75 9.94
N TRP A 83 1.04 4.52 9.58
CA TRP A 83 0.76 3.35 10.41
C TRP A 83 1.48 3.43 11.75
N LYS A 84 2.77 3.77 11.75
CA LYS A 84 3.58 3.92 12.96
C LYS A 84 3.00 4.98 13.91
N GLU A 85 2.62 6.13 13.37
CA GLU A 85 2.05 7.26 14.12
C GLU A 85 0.65 6.96 14.68
N GLN A 86 -0.18 6.22 13.95
CA GLN A 86 -1.53 5.90 14.41
C GLN A 86 -1.57 4.75 15.41
N PHE A 87 -0.76 3.70 15.19
CA PHE A 87 -0.87 2.45 15.93
C PHE A 87 0.25 2.23 16.95
N HIS A 88 1.31 3.04 16.93
CA HIS A 88 2.45 2.94 17.87
C HIS A 88 2.92 1.49 18.06
N PRO A 89 3.27 0.78 16.97
CA PRO A 89 3.60 -0.63 17.01
C PRO A 89 4.84 -0.88 17.87
N ALA A 90 4.98 -2.10 18.36
CA ALA A 90 6.16 -2.50 19.10
C ALA A 90 7.43 -2.36 18.21
N PRO A 91 8.60 -2.05 18.79
CA PRO A 91 9.83 -1.80 18.02
C PRO A 91 10.19 -2.93 17.04
N GLU A 92 9.93 -4.19 17.41
CA GLU A 92 10.17 -5.36 16.57
C GLU A 92 9.20 -5.47 15.38
N GLU A 93 7.95 -5.03 15.54
CA GLU A 93 6.97 -4.98 14.46
C GLU A 93 7.31 -3.87 13.48
N TRP A 94 7.65 -2.69 14.01
CA TRP A 94 8.14 -1.58 13.19
C TRP A 94 9.40 -1.96 12.42
N ALA A 95 10.36 -2.66 13.05
CA ALA A 95 11.57 -3.11 12.37
C ALA A 95 11.25 -4.04 11.18
N LYS A 96 10.28 -4.95 11.32
CA LYS A 96 9.85 -5.84 10.23
C LYS A 96 9.20 -5.05 9.08
N VAL A 97 8.29 -4.13 9.40
CA VAL A 97 7.58 -3.32 8.38
C VAL A 97 8.55 -2.38 7.67
N SER A 98 9.35 -1.61 8.41
CA SER A 98 10.34 -0.67 7.85
C SER A 98 11.38 -1.38 6.97
N THR A 99 11.80 -2.60 7.33
CA THR A 99 12.70 -3.40 6.48
C THR A 99 12.03 -3.77 5.16
N ARG A 100 10.77 -4.20 5.17
CA ARG A 100 10.00 -4.52 3.94
C ARG A 100 9.81 -3.29 3.07
N VAL A 101 9.39 -2.18 3.67
CA VAL A 101 9.21 -0.87 3.02
C VAL A 101 10.52 -0.42 2.37
N LYS A 102 11.63 -0.46 3.11
CA LYS A 102 12.95 -0.11 2.57
C LYS A 102 13.32 -0.95 1.34
N ARG A 103 13.08 -2.27 1.38
CA ARG A 103 13.33 -3.14 0.21
C ARG A 103 12.49 -2.74 -0.99
N VAL A 104 11.24 -2.30 -0.79
CA VAL A 104 10.38 -1.82 -1.88
C VAL A 104 10.93 -0.52 -2.48
N VAL A 105 11.31 0.45 -1.63
CA VAL A 105 11.92 1.72 -2.05
C VAL A 105 13.21 1.47 -2.85
N ASP A 106 14.12 0.65 -2.32
CA ASP A 106 15.40 0.35 -2.96
C ASP A 106 15.19 -0.32 -4.34
N ARG A 107 14.20 -1.21 -4.49
CA ARG A 107 13.84 -1.82 -5.78
C ARG A 107 13.28 -0.81 -6.77
N CYS A 108 12.40 0.07 -6.31
CA CYS A 108 11.82 1.12 -7.14
C CYS A 108 12.90 2.08 -7.67
N GLU A 109 13.84 2.49 -6.83
CA GLU A 109 14.98 3.31 -7.27
C GLU A 109 15.90 2.57 -8.25
N ALA A 110 16.19 1.30 -7.99
CA ALA A 110 17.02 0.48 -8.86
C ALA A 110 16.40 0.31 -10.25
N ALA A 111 15.08 0.17 -10.35
CA ALA A 111 14.36 0.05 -11.62
C ALA A 111 14.57 1.28 -12.53
N VAL A 112 14.70 2.47 -11.94
CA VAL A 112 14.99 3.72 -12.68
C VAL A 112 16.46 3.80 -13.09
N LYS A 113 17.38 3.46 -12.18
CA LYS A 113 18.83 3.56 -12.40
C LYS A 113 19.37 2.55 -13.43
N ALA A 114 18.71 1.39 -13.59
CA ALA A 114 19.18 0.31 -14.44
C ALA A 114 19.31 0.67 -15.94
N LYS A 115 18.86 1.85 -16.38
CA LYS A 115 18.94 2.32 -17.77
C LYS A 115 19.25 3.82 -17.92
N SER A 116 19.75 4.47 -16.86
CA SER A 116 20.29 5.84 -16.92
C SER A 116 21.70 5.85 -17.52
#